data_AF-A0A838H6F2-F1
#
_entry.id   AF-A0A838H6F2-F1
#
_cell.length_a   1.000
_cell.length_b   1.000
_cell.length_c   1.000
_cell.angle_alpha   90.00
_cell.angle_beta   90.00
_cell.angle_gamma   90.00
#
_symmetry.space_group_name_H-M   'P 1'
#
loop_
_entity.id
_entity.type
_entity.pdbx_description
1 polymer ?
#
loop_
_entity_poly.entity_id
_entity_poly.type
_entity_poly.pdbx_seq_one_letter_code
_entity_poly.pdbx_strand_id
1 'polypeptide(L)' 'MDDARDLLAFLDAGVTPSHAVAEMARRLAAAGYQALHERDAWALSPGDRRYVVRDGGSVVAFRVGSSLPSDAGFRLV' A
#
# COMPACT_ATOMS: atom_id res chain seq x y z
N MET A 1 6.03 -20.87 -9.99
CA MET A 1 5.75 -21.88 -8.94
C MET A 1 5.99 -21.32 -7.53
N ASP A 2 6.08 -19.99 -7.38
CA ASP A 2 6.51 -19.31 -6.15
C ASP A 2 5.38 -18.47 -5.53
N ASP A 3 4.53 -17.88 -6.39
CA ASP A 3 3.36 -17.07 -5.98
C ASP A 3 2.41 -17.77 -5.00
N ALA A 4 2.19 -19.08 -5.18
CA ALA A 4 1.34 -19.86 -4.28
C ALA A 4 1.97 -20.00 -2.88
N ARG A 5 3.30 -20.12 -2.78
CA ARG A 5 3.99 -20.17 -1.49
C ARG A 5 4.02 -18.79 -0.83
N ASP A 6 4.23 -17.74 -1.62
CA ASP A 6 4.18 -16.37 -1.10
C ASP A 6 2.78 -15.99 -0.58
N LEU A 7 1.73 -16.43 -1.29
CA LEU A 7 0.35 -16.28 -0.83
C LEU A 7 0.11 -17.04 0.48
N LEU A 8 0.55 -18.29 0.58
CA LEU A 8 0.43 -19.04 1.83
C LEU A 8 1.18 -18.35 2.98
N ALA A 9 2.40 -17.85 2.74
CA ALA A 9 3.15 -17.08 3.73
C ALA A 9 2.43 -15.78 4.13
N PHE A 10 1.71 -15.13 3.22
CA PHE A 10 0.88 -13.97 3.53
C PHE A 10 -0.30 -14.36 4.43
N LEU A 11 -0.98 -15.45 4.09
CA LEU A 11 -2.12 -15.95 4.85
C LEU A 11 -1.72 -16.40 6.27
N ASP A 12 -0.58 -17.10 6.39
CA ASP A 12 -0.05 -17.54 7.69
C ASP A 12 0.30 -16.36 8.61
N ALA A 13 0.74 -15.23 8.04
CA ALA A 13 0.99 -14.00 8.80
C ALA A 13 -0.31 -13.24 9.15
N GLY A 14 -1.39 -13.45 8.40
CA GLY A 14 -2.63 -12.68 8.46
C GLY A 14 -3.77 -13.39 9.20
N VAL A 15 -3.70 -13.50 10.53
CA VAL A 15 -4.74 -14.18 11.33
C VAL A 15 -6.01 -13.31 11.49
N THR A 16 -5.89 -11.99 11.37
CA THR A 16 -6.99 -11.01 11.48
C THR A 16 -6.83 -9.92 10.42
N PRO A 17 -7.86 -9.07 10.15
CA PRO A 17 -7.72 -7.94 9.24
C PRO A 17 -6.55 -7.01 9.60
N SER A 18 -6.32 -6.78 10.89
CA SER A 18 -5.21 -5.96 11.36
C SER A 18 -3.84 -6.60 11.11
N HIS A 19 -3.72 -7.92 11.28
CA HIS A 19 -2.50 -8.64 10.92
C HIS A 19 -2.24 -8.60 9.41
N ALA A 20 -3.29 -8.77 8.59
CA ALA A 20 -3.17 -8.68 7.14
C ALA A 20 -2.69 -7.29 6.70
N VAL A 21 -3.25 -6.21 7.28
CA VAL A 21 -2.80 -4.84 7.00
C VAL A 21 -1.37 -4.59 7.44
N ALA A 22 -0.97 -5.11 8.62
CA ALA A 22 0.41 -5.01 9.08
C ALA A 22 1.39 -5.72 8.14
N GLU A 23 1.04 -6.92 7.66
CA GLU A 23 1.85 -7.66 6.70
C GLU A 23 1.90 -6.97 5.33
N MET A 24 0.79 -6.41 4.85
CA MET A 24 0.77 -5.58 3.64
C MET A 24 1.67 -4.36 3.78
N ALA A 25 1.61 -3.64 4.90
CA ALA A 25 2.47 -2.49 5.18
C ALA A 25 3.95 -2.90 5.21
N ARG A 26 4.29 -4.03 5.83
CA ARG A 26 5.65 -4.57 5.85
C ARG A 26 6.17 -4.87 4.45
N ARG A 27 5.38 -5.55 3.62
CA ARG A 27 5.74 -5.88 2.23
C ARG A 27 5.85 -4.62 1.36
N LEU A 28 4.96 -3.64 1.54
CA LEU A 28 5.00 -2.35 0.84
C LEU A 28 6.28 -1.57 1.19
N ALA A 29 6.63 -1.48 2.47
CA ALA A 29 7.87 -0.85 2.92
C ALA A 29 9.10 -1.53 2.33
N ALA A 30 9.14 -2.87 2.33
CA ALA A 30 10.22 -3.64 1.71
C ALA A 30 10.31 -3.41 0.19
N ALA A 31 9.20 -3.10 -0.48
CA ALA A 31 9.14 -2.74 -1.90
C ALA A 31 9.43 -1.24 -2.19
N GLY A 32 9.85 -0.48 -1.17
CA GLY A 32 10.22 0.93 -1.29
C GLY A 32 9.05 1.91 -1.23
N TYR A 33 7.87 1.49 -0.77
CA TYR A 33 6.79 2.41 -0.48
C TYR A 33 7.03 3.11 0.87
N GLN A 34 6.63 4.37 0.97
CA GLN A 34 6.73 5.15 2.19
C GLN A 34 5.34 5.33 2.83
N ALA A 35 5.27 5.09 4.14
CA ALA A 35 4.06 5.35 4.91
C ALA A 35 3.73 6.84 4.94
N LEU A 36 2.45 7.17 4.84
CA LEU A 36 1.91 8.50 5.09
C LEU A 36 0.95 8.42 6.28
N HIS A 37 0.95 9.46 7.10
CA HIS A 37 -0.04 9.61 8.17
C HIS A 37 -1.21 10.46 7.63
N GLU A 38 -2.45 10.00 7.79
CA GLU A 38 -3.63 10.64 7.18
C GLU A 38 -3.95 12.05 7.68
N ARG A 39 -3.44 12.40 8.87
CA ARG A 39 -3.58 13.73 9.47
C ARG A 39 -2.54 14.75 8.98
N ASP A 40 -1.50 14.30 8.27
CA ASP A 40 -0.41 15.18 7.85
C ASP A 40 -0.72 15.82 6.50
N ALA A 41 -0.16 17.00 6.25
CA ALA A 41 -0.13 17.56 4.90
C ALA A 41 0.82 16.72 4.03
N TRP A 42 0.31 16.20 2.91
CA TRP A 42 1.09 15.35 2.02
C TRP A 42 1.76 16.18 0.93
N ALA A 43 3.09 16.07 0.85
CA ALA A 43 3.86 16.52 -0.32
C ALA A 43 4.16 15.30 -1.19
N LEU A 44 3.56 15.25 -2.38
CA LEU A 44 3.67 14.14 -3.33
C LEU A 44 4.38 14.60 -4.60
N SER A 45 5.28 13.76 -5.11
CA SER A 45 5.96 13.98 -6.38
C SER A 45 5.68 12.84 -7.37
N PRO A 46 5.73 13.10 -8.70
CA PRO A 46 5.66 12.03 -9.70
C PRO A 46 6.65 10.90 -9.41
N GLY A 47 6.17 9.66 -9.49
CA GLY A 47 6.95 8.46 -9.17
C GLY A 47 6.92 8.03 -7.71
N ASP A 48 6.39 8.86 -6.80
CA ASP A 48 6.25 8.49 -5.39
C ASP A 48 5.43 7.22 -5.22
N ARG A 49 5.87 6.37 -4.30
CA ARG A 49 5.18 5.15 -3.88
C ARG A 49 4.79 5.31 -2.42
N ARG A 50 3.50 5.43 -2.14
CA ARG A 50 3.00 5.77 -0.81
C ARG A 50 1.92 4.81 -0.37
N TYR A 51 1.78 4.63 0.94
CA TYR A 51 0.62 3.94 1.50
C TYR A 51 0.15 4.60 2.79
N VAL A 52 -1.14 4.44 3.08
CA VAL A 52 -1.79 4.92 4.30
C VAL A 52 -2.49 3.75 4.94
N VAL A 53 -2.39 3.65 6.27
CA VAL A 53 -3.17 2.70 7.08
C VAL A 53 -4.14 3.49 7.94
N ARG A 54 -5.42 3.11 7.91
CA ARG A 54 -6.46 3.69 8.76
C ARG A 54 -6.89 2.68 9.82
N ASP A 55 -6.88 3.11 11.07
CA ASP A 55 -7.32 2.36 12.25
C ASP A 55 -6.73 0.93 12.37
N GLY A 56 -5.62 0.66 11.68
CA GLY A 56 -5.00 -0.66 11.58
C GLY A 56 -5.77 -1.69 10.74
N GLY A 57 -6.99 -1.41 10.30
CA GLY A 57 -7.87 -2.37 9.60
C GLY A 57 -8.05 -2.14 8.11
N SER A 58 -7.51 -1.05 7.56
CA SER A 58 -7.57 -0.75 6.12
C SER A 58 -6.26 -0.14 5.65
N VAL A 59 -5.86 -0.48 4.42
CA VAL A 59 -4.67 0.06 3.77
C VAL A 59 -5.00 0.51 2.34
N VAL A 60 -4.49 1.68 1.96
CA VAL A 60 -4.48 2.14 0.57
C VAL A 60 -3.04 2.37 0.16
N ALA A 61 -2.60 1.69 -0.89
CA ALA A 61 -1.29 1.87 -1.50
C ALA A 61 -1.44 2.44 -2.90
N PHE A 62 -0.63 3.42 -3.27
CA PHE A 62 -0.72 4.09 -4.56
C PHE A 62 0.66 4.49 -5.10
N ARG A 63 0.72 4.68 -6.41
CA ARG A 63 1.86 5.26 -7.12
C ARG A 63 1.40 6.55 -7.77
N VAL A 64 2.16 7.62 -7.58
CA VAL A 64 1.87 8.92 -8.19
C VAL A 64 2.33 8.90 -9.64
N GLY A 65 1.38 9.04 -10.57
CA GLY A 65 1.67 9.15 -11.99
C GLY A 65 2.36 10.46 -12.37
N SER A 66 2.80 10.58 -13.62
CA SER A 66 3.40 11.80 -14.15
C SER A 66 2.40 12.84 -14.66
N SER A 67 1.15 12.43 -14.90
CA SER A 67 0.07 13.30 -15.38
C SER A 67 -0.93 13.55 -14.26
N LEU A 68 -1.65 14.68 -14.35
CA LEU A 68 -2.69 15.00 -13.39
C LEU A 68 -3.82 13.95 -13.45
N PRO A 69 -4.42 13.58 -12.30
CA PRO A 69 -5.54 12.63 -12.29
C PRO A 69 -6.77 13.10 -13.07
N SER A 70 -6.95 14.42 -13.27
CA SER A 70 -8.01 14.97 -14.11
C SER A 70 -7.91 14.53 -15.57
N ASP A 71 -6.69 14.24 -16.02
CA ASP A 71 -6.39 13.98 -17.43
C ASP A 71 -6.21 12.48 -17.68
N ALA A 72 -5.57 11.79 -16.74
CA ALA A 72 -5.22 10.37 -16.87
C ALA A 72 -6.10 9.42 -16.04
N GLY A 73 -6.92 9.95 -15.14
CA GLY A 73 -7.75 9.16 -14.22
C GLY A 73 -6.93 8.35 -13.20
N PHE A 74 -7.59 7.34 -12.63
CA PHE A 74 -6.99 6.41 -11.67
C PHE A 74 -7.21 4.97 -12.13
N ARG A 75 -6.22 4.11 -11.90
CA ARG A 75 -6.39 2.66 -11.95
C ARG A 75 -6.51 2.14 -10.52
N LEU A 76 -7.73 1.78 -10.11
CA LEU A 76 -8.00 1.17 -8.81
C LEU A 76 -8.15 -0.35 -8.95
N VAL A 77 -7.73 -1.07 -7.92
CA VAL A 77 -7.83 -2.54 -7.78
C VAL A 77 -8.40 -2.85 -6.41
#